data_AF-A0A239FDB0-F1
#
_entry.id   AF-A0A239FDB0-F1
#
_cell.length_a   1.000
_cell.length_b   1.000
_cell.length_c   1.000
_cell.angle_alpha   90.00
_cell.angle_beta   90.00
_cell.angle_gamma   90.00
#
_symmetry.space_group_name_H-M   'P 1'
#
loop_
_entity.id
_entity.type
_entity.pdbx_description
1 polymer ?
#
loop_
_entity_poly.entity_id
_entity_poly.type
_entity_poly.pdbx_seq_one_letter_code
_entity_poly.pdbx_strand_id
1 'polypeptide(L)'
;MNKWGALAQTMVREHDPDRYDSIPSSQRQDYFSSWGMRIETQIQSVTNRLIETELSTPEYLDEVGRRNMCRMQAEELVLRQELYETLPAAVTQDGDEDSQSEEMIEQAELEGREQVYLEQIAEALAEQDEWTFERVCWYRDLGYIPTWAKPSRAVLDQLPETMRSAYAGKTS
;
A
#
# COMPACT_ATOMS: atom_id res chain seq x y z
N MET A 1 -28.11 3.10 -16.46
CA MET A 1 -27.30 3.10 -15.23
C MET A 1 -25.95 2.47 -15.52
N ASN A 2 -24.84 3.07 -15.08
CA ASN A 2 -23.49 2.55 -15.31
C ASN A 2 -23.10 1.51 -14.25
N LYS A 3 -21.91 0.89 -14.39
CA LYS A 3 -21.43 -0.15 -13.47
C LYS A 3 -21.38 0.33 -12.00
N TRP A 4 -21.02 1.59 -11.80
CA TRP A 4 -20.89 2.21 -10.48
C TRP A 4 -22.22 2.49 -9.81
N GLY A 5 -23.23 2.92 -10.57
CA GLY A 5 -24.58 3.11 -10.05
C GLY A 5 -25.23 1.80 -9.63
N ALA A 6 -24.98 0.72 -10.39
CA ALA A 6 -25.43 -0.62 -10.01
C ALA A 6 -24.74 -1.11 -8.73
N LEU A 7 -23.43 -0.91 -8.61
CA LEU A 7 -22.68 -1.25 -7.40
C LEU A 7 -23.18 -0.45 -6.19
N ALA A 8 -23.33 0.87 -6.32
CA ALA A 8 -23.87 1.73 -5.27
C ALA A 8 -25.26 1.31 -4.82
N GLN A 9 -26.13 0.94 -5.77
CA GLN A 9 -27.47 0.47 -5.46
C GLN A 9 -27.45 -0.83 -4.64
N THR A 10 -26.63 -1.80 -5.06
CA THR A 10 -26.48 -3.08 -4.36
C THR A 10 -25.94 -2.86 -2.95
N MET A 11 -24.89 -2.06 -2.81
CA MET A 11 -24.23 -1.80 -1.52
C MET A 11 -25.16 -1.09 -0.54
N VAL A 12 -25.87 -0.05 -0.97
CA VAL A 12 -26.83 0.64 -0.10
C VAL A 12 -27.99 -0.28 0.26
N ARG A 13 -28.51 -1.08 -0.68
CA ARG A 13 -29.59 -2.03 -0.37
C ARG A 13 -29.16 -3.09 0.67
N GLU A 14 -27.91 -3.52 0.64
CA GLU A 14 -27.40 -4.59 1.51
C GLU A 14 -26.91 -4.08 2.87
N HIS A 15 -26.31 -2.90 2.92
CA HIS A 15 -25.66 -2.37 4.12
C HIS A 15 -26.36 -1.17 4.75
N ASP A 16 -27.29 -0.53 4.04
CA ASP A 16 -28.08 0.62 4.52
C ASP A 16 -29.51 0.61 3.93
N PRO A 17 -30.33 -0.40 4.30
CA PRO A 17 -31.67 -0.57 3.75
C PRO A 17 -32.59 0.61 4.10
N ASP A 18 -32.38 1.25 5.25
CA ASP A 18 -33.13 2.45 5.64
C ASP A 18 -32.91 3.60 4.65
N ARG A 19 -31.66 3.84 4.25
CA ARG A 19 -31.36 4.81 3.19
C ARG A 19 -31.95 4.38 1.85
N TYR A 20 -31.90 3.09 1.51
CA TYR A 20 -32.50 2.58 0.27
C TYR A 20 -34.01 2.83 0.19
N ASP A 21 -34.72 2.62 1.30
CA ASP A 21 -36.17 2.79 1.39
C ASP A 21 -36.60 4.24 1.55
N SER A 22 -35.74 5.09 2.12
CA SER A 22 -35.96 6.54 2.14
C SER A 22 -36.00 7.17 0.74
N ILE A 23 -35.35 6.54 -0.24
CA ILE A 23 -35.35 7.00 -1.63
C ILE A 23 -36.64 6.52 -2.32
N PRO A 24 -37.49 7.44 -2.83
CA PRO A 24 -38.72 7.08 -3.52
C PRO A 24 -38.46 6.14 -4.69
N SER A 25 -39.27 5.08 -4.81
CA SER A 25 -39.11 4.06 -5.86
C SER A 25 -39.12 4.66 -7.28
N SER A 26 -39.87 5.75 -7.51
CA SER A 26 -39.92 6.48 -8.78
C SER A 26 -38.65 7.25 -9.13
N GLN A 27 -37.83 7.62 -8.14
CA GLN A 27 -36.61 8.41 -8.32
C GLN A 27 -35.33 7.61 -8.10
N ARG A 28 -35.47 6.38 -7.59
CA ARG A 28 -34.36 5.52 -7.19
C ARG A 28 -33.40 5.23 -8.34
N GLN A 29 -33.95 4.93 -9.52
CA GLN A 29 -33.15 4.67 -10.72
C GLN A 29 -32.29 5.88 -11.12
N ASP A 30 -32.86 7.08 -11.06
CA ASP A 30 -32.18 8.31 -11.43
C ASP A 30 -31.15 8.73 -10.37
N TYR A 31 -31.46 8.50 -9.09
CA TYR A 31 -30.55 8.73 -7.97
C TYR A 31 -29.25 7.92 -8.14
N PHE A 32 -29.35 6.59 -8.29
CA PHE A 32 -28.17 5.73 -8.44
C PHE A 32 -27.48 5.91 -9.79
N SER A 33 -28.22 6.25 -10.85
CA SER A 33 -27.58 6.62 -12.13
C SER A 33 -26.76 7.90 -12.02
N SER A 34 -27.26 8.92 -11.32
CA SER A 34 -26.55 10.18 -11.09
C SER A 34 -25.33 9.99 -10.19
N TRP A 35 -25.47 9.20 -9.12
CA TRP A 35 -24.36 8.87 -8.24
C TRP A 35 -23.26 8.08 -8.96
N GLY A 36 -23.65 7.07 -9.73
CA GLY A 36 -22.72 6.32 -10.57
C GLY A 36 -21.95 7.19 -11.56
N MET A 37 -22.60 8.20 -12.15
CA MET A 37 -21.93 9.14 -13.06
C MET A 37 -20.94 10.06 -12.33
N ARG A 38 -21.24 10.45 -11.09
CA ARG A 38 -20.31 11.20 -10.23
C ARG A 38 -19.06 10.37 -9.90
N ILE A 39 -19.25 9.12 -9.48
CA ILE A 39 -18.17 8.18 -9.20
C ILE A 39 -17.28 8.00 -10.44
N GLU A 40 -17.89 7.77 -11.60
CA GLU A 40 -17.16 7.63 -12.86
C GLU A 40 -16.30 8.87 -13.19
N THR A 41 -16.88 10.06 -13.03
CA THR A 41 -16.20 11.33 -13.28
C THR A 41 -15.02 11.54 -12.32
N GLN A 42 -15.22 11.22 -11.04
CA GLN A 42 -14.15 11.31 -10.04
C GLN A 42 -13.03 10.33 -10.32
N ILE A 43 -13.33 9.08 -10.70
CA ILE A 43 -12.32 8.08 -11.07
C ILE A 43 -11.47 8.60 -12.23
N GLN A 44 -12.09 9.14 -13.28
CA GLN A 44 -11.35 9.73 -14.40
C GLN A 44 -10.45 10.89 -13.94
N SER A 45 -10.96 11.78 -13.09
CA SER A 45 -10.19 12.90 -12.56
C SER A 45 -8.99 12.45 -11.71
N VAL A 46 -9.18 11.49 -10.81
CA VAL A 46 -8.12 10.93 -9.97
C VAL A 46 -7.12 10.16 -10.81
N THR A 47 -7.57 9.38 -11.80
CA THR A 47 -6.70 8.66 -12.74
C THR A 47 -5.77 9.64 -13.45
N ASN A 48 -6.29 10.75 -13.98
CA ASN A 48 -5.48 11.75 -14.65
C ASN A 48 -4.45 12.41 -13.72
N ARG A 49 -4.84 12.70 -12.47
CA ARG A 49 -3.90 13.24 -11.46
C ARG A 49 -2.77 12.28 -11.12
N LEU A 50 -3.08 10.99 -10.96
CA LEU A 50 -2.07 9.95 -10.72
C LEU A 50 -1.13 9.83 -11.92
N ILE A 51 -1.69 9.87 -13.14
CA ILE A 51 -0.93 9.84 -14.39
C ILE A 51 0.03 11.04 -14.50
N GLU A 52 -0.40 12.23 -14.10
CA GLU A 52 0.41 13.46 -14.13
C GLU A 52 1.52 13.47 -13.07
N THR A 53 1.32 12.76 -11.96
CA THR A 53 2.28 12.72 -10.83
C THR A 53 3.45 11.78 -11.11
N GLU A 54 3.27 10.76 -11.96
CA GLU A 54 4.32 9.82 -12.34
C GLU A 54 5.06 10.25 -13.61
N LEU A 55 6.39 10.19 -13.57
CA LEU A 55 7.25 10.47 -14.73
C LEU A 55 6.99 9.48 -15.87
N SER A 56 6.78 9.99 -17.08
CA SER A 56 6.53 9.20 -18.28
C SER A 56 7.66 8.22 -18.59
N THR A 57 7.33 6.95 -18.83
CA THR A 57 8.21 5.98 -19.49
C THR A 57 8.08 6.11 -21.02
N PRO A 58 9.14 5.82 -21.80
CA PRO A 58 9.15 6.05 -23.25
C PRO A 58 8.46 4.93 -24.07
N GLU A 59 8.16 3.77 -23.49
CA GLU A 59 7.55 2.64 -24.21
C GLU A 59 6.02 2.60 -24.08
N TYR A 60 5.34 2.38 -25.20
CA TYR A 60 3.88 2.41 -25.30
C TYR A 60 3.17 1.40 -24.39
N LEU A 61 3.70 0.18 -24.27
CA LEU A 61 3.10 -0.87 -23.43
C LEU A 61 3.20 -0.54 -21.94
N ASP A 62 4.31 0.07 -21.53
CA ASP A 62 4.50 0.54 -20.16
C ASP A 62 3.51 1.65 -19.82
N GLU A 63 3.27 2.58 -20.76
CA GLU A 63 2.28 3.64 -20.58
C GLU A 63 0.85 3.10 -20.44
N VAL A 64 0.48 2.08 -21.22
CA VAL A 64 -0.84 1.43 -21.09
C VAL A 64 -0.96 0.68 -19.75
N GLY A 65 0.09 -0.03 -19.34
CA GLY A 65 0.15 -0.70 -18.03
C GLY A 65 0.00 0.28 -16.88
N ARG A 66 0.75 1.39 -16.94
CA ARG A 66 0.70 2.47 -15.95
C ARG A 66 -0.67 3.11 -15.85
N ARG A 67 -1.29 3.46 -16.97
CA ARG A 67 -2.66 4.01 -16.98
C ARG A 67 -3.67 3.05 -16.36
N ASN A 68 -3.54 1.76 -16.60
CA ASN A 68 -4.39 0.76 -15.98
C ASN A 68 -4.19 0.69 -14.45
N MET A 69 -2.94 0.74 -13.98
CA MET A 69 -2.63 0.78 -12.55
C MET A 69 -3.19 2.04 -11.88
N CYS A 70 -2.95 3.22 -12.46
CA CYS A 70 -3.52 4.47 -11.97
C CYS A 70 -5.05 4.42 -11.93
N ARG A 71 -5.69 3.80 -12.94
CA ARG A 71 -7.14 3.62 -12.96
C ARG A 71 -7.61 2.71 -11.84
N MET A 72 -6.96 1.57 -11.60
CA MET A 72 -7.32 0.65 -10.51
C MET A 72 -7.19 1.35 -9.15
N GLN A 73 -6.11 2.09 -8.94
CA GLN A 73 -5.91 2.86 -7.72
C GLN A 73 -6.95 3.98 -7.55
N ALA A 74 -7.30 4.66 -8.64
CA ALA A 74 -8.36 5.67 -8.63
C ALA A 74 -9.73 5.06 -8.31
N GLU A 75 -10.05 3.88 -8.86
CA GLU A 75 -11.27 3.13 -8.54
C GLU A 75 -11.33 2.81 -7.04
N GLU A 76 -10.26 2.28 -6.46
CA GLU A 76 -10.19 1.97 -5.03
C GLU A 76 -10.40 3.22 -4.15
N LEU A 77 -9.65 4.30 -4.42
CA LEU A 77 -9.71 5.53 -3.63
C LEU A 77 -11.11 6.15 -3.65
N VAL A 78 -11.71 6.26 -4.83
CA VAL A 78 -13.04 6.86 -4.99
C VAL A 78 -14.12 5.98 -4.38
N LEU A 79 -14.08 4.66 -4.57
CA LEU A 79 -15.07 3.77 -3.97
C LEU A 79 -15.00 3.78 -2.45
N ARG A 80 -13.79 3.80 -1.88
CA ARG A 80 -13.60 3.94 -0.42
C ARG A 80 -14.30 5.20 0.09
N GLN A 81 -14.03 6.33 -0.54
CA GLN A 81 -14.55 7.63 -0.11
C GLN A 81 -16.06 7.79 -0.35
N GLU A 82 -16.56 7.40 -1.52
CA GLU A 82 -17.96 7.65 -1.89
C GLU A 82 -18.91 6.57 -1.38
N LEU A 83 -18.50 5.30 -1.36
CA LEU A 83 -19.35 4.18 -0.95
C LEU A 83 -19.09 3.79 0.49
N TYR A 84 -17.87 3.33 0.80
CA TYR A 84 -17.61 2.63 2.05
C TYR A 84 -17.62 3.56 3.27
N GLU A 85 -17.08 4.78 3.15
CA GLU A 85 -17.13 5.78 4.23
C GLU A 85 -18.53 6.36 4.47
N THR A 86 -19.46 6.21 3.51
CA THR A 86 -20.83 6.74 3.65
C THR A 86 -21.86 5.73 4.16
N LEU A 87 -21.46 4.46 4.29
CA LEU A 87 -22.29 3.44 4.90
C LEU A 87 -22.21 3.54 6.43
N PRO A 88 -23.32 3.32 7.15
CA PRO A 88 -23.26 3.21 8.60
C PRO A 88 -22.30 2.06 8.96
N ALA A 89 -21.41 2.30 9.92
CA ALA A 89 -20.68 1.20 10.55
C ALA A 89 -21.74 0.22 11.05
N ALA A 90 -21.71 -1.02 10.57
CA ALA A 90 -22.63 -2.03 11.06
C ALA A 90 -22.52 -2.01 12.59
N VAL A 91 -23.64 -1.76 13.27
CA VAL A 91 -23.72 -2.06 14.71
C VAL A 91 -23.64 -3.58 14.74
N THR A 92 -22.44 -4.09 14.97
CA THR A 92 -22.23 -5.50 15.25
C THR A 92 -23.07 -5.81 16.48
N GLN A 93 -24.12 -6.62 16.28
CA GLN A 93 -24.76 -7.29 17.41
C GLN A 93 -23.66 -8.14 18.04
N ASP A 94 -23.26 -7.76 19.25
CA ASP A 94 -22.27 -8.43 20.07
C ASP A 94 -22.39 -9.96 19.96
N GLY A 95 -21.32 -10.58 19.51
CA GLY A 95 -21.16 -12.03 19.42
C GLY A 95 -20.01 -12.38 18.49
N ASP A 96 -18.79 -12.34 19.02
CA ASP A 96 -17.53 -12.86 18.46
C ASP A 96 -16.56 -11.85 17.79
N GLU A 97 -16.46 -10.60 18.27
CA GLU A 97 -15.45 -9.62 17.82
C GLU A 97 -14.29 -9.36 18.81
N ASP A 98 -14.21 -10.09 19.92
CA ASP A 98 -13.03 -10.03 20.82
C ASP A 98 -11.90 -10.98 20.43
N SER A 99 -12.11 -11.91 19.49
CA SER A 99 -11.09 -12.93 19.14
C SER A 99 -10.28 -12.61 17.89
N GLN A 100 -10.67 -11.64 17.06
CA GLN A 100 -9.96 -11.32 15.81
C GLN A 100 -9.20 -9.99 15.86
N SER A 101 -9.56 -9.09 16.78
CA SER A 101 -8.86 -7.83 17.00
C SER A 101 -7.62 -8.03 17.88
N GLU A 102 -7.63 -8.96 18.84
CA GLU A 102 -6.45 -9.30 19.65
C GLU A 102 -5.36 -10.02 18.83
N GLU A 103 -5.69 -10.95 17.93
CA GLU A 103 -4.66 -11.64 17.10
C GLU A 103 -4.02 -10.70 16.05
N MET A 104 -4.78 -9.75 15.50
CA MET A 104 -4.25 -8.80 14.51
C MET A 104 -3.43 -7.66 15.15
N ILE A 105 -3.78 -7.26 16.37
CA ILE A 105 -2.97 -6.32 17.17
C ILE A 105 -1.71 -7.03 17.67
N GLU A 106 -1.79 -8.30 18.07
CA GLU A 106 -0.61 -9.09 18.46
C GLU A 106 0.35 -9.31 17.27
N GLN A 107 -0.16 -9.53 16.06
CA GLN A 107 0.65 -9.63 14.84
C GLN A 107 1.28 -8.28 14.43
N ALA A 108 0.53 -7.18 14.46
CA ALA A 108 1.06 -5.85 14.15
C ALA A 108 2.04 -5.33 15.22
N GLU A 109 1.83 -5.68 16.49
CA GLU A 109 2.78 -5.41 17.57
C GLU A 109 4.02 -6.32 17.50
N LEU A 110 3.91 -7.54 16.96
CA LEU A 110 5.04 -8.42 16.65
C LEU A 110 5.88 -7.88 15.48
N GLU A 111 5.25 -7.43 14.39
CA GLU A 111 5.95 -6.86 13.22
C GLU A 111 6.55 -5.50 13.53
N GLY A 112 5.86 -4.66 14.32
CA GLY A 112 6.40 -3.41 14.86
C GLY A 112 7.54 -3.65 15.86
N ARG A 113 7.45 -4.70 16.69
CA ARG A 113 8.57 -5.14 17.53
C ARG A 113 9.72 -5.68 16.70
N GLU A 114 9.48 -6.39 15.60
CA GLU A 114 10.53 -6.97 14.76
C GLU A 114 11.34 -5.88 14.04
N GLN A 115 10.70 -4.80 13.58
CA GLN A 115 11.41 -3.61 13.08
C GLN A 115 12.23 -2.91 14.16
N VAL A 116 11.68 -2.73 15.36
CA VAL A 116 12.41 -2.14 16.50
C VAL A 116 13.53 -3.07 16.98
N TYR A 117 13.36 -4.39 16.92
CA TYR A 117 14.37 -5.37 17.28
C TYR A 117 15.48 -5.44 16.23
N LEU A 118 15.17 -5.28 14.95
CA LEU A 118 16.17 -5.18 13.87
C LEU A 118 16.96 -3.87 13.94
N GLU A 119 16.33 -2.75 14.29
CA GLU A 119 17.04 -1.48 14.53
C GLU A 119 17.91 -1.56 15.79
N GLN A 120 17.41 -2.14 16.89
CA GLN A 120 18.18 -2.34 18.12
C GLN A 120 19.32 -3.37 17.94
N ILE A 121 19.12 -4.42 17.16
CA ILE A 121 20.18 -5.36 16.78
C ILE A 121 21.17 -4.67 15.84
N ALA A 122 20.73 -3.83 14.90
CA ALA A 122 21.63 -3.07 14.03
C ALA A 122 22.45 -2.04 14.82
N GLU A 123 21.87 -1.41 15.83
CA GLU A 123 22.53 -0.46 16.74
C GLU A 123 23.51 -1.20 17.68
N ALA A 124 23.07 -2.29 18.33
CA ALA A 124 23.93 -3.12 19.19
C ALA A 124 25.07 -3.81 18.41
N LEU A 125 24.81 -4.21 17.16
CA LEU A 125 25.84 -4.75 16.28
C LEU A 125 26.69 -3.66 15.60
N ALA A 126 26.26 -2.40 15.57
CA ALA A 126 27.08 -1.27 15.13
C ALA A 126 28.09 -0.85 16.22
N GLU A 127 27.80 -1.17 17.48
CA GLU A 127 28.68 -0.96 18.63
C GLU A 127 29.75 -2.06 18.80
N GLN A 128 29.60 -3.20 18.11
CA GLN A 128 30.67 -4.20 17.96
C GLN A 128 31.46 -3.95 16.67
N ASP A 129 32.68 -3.45 16.88
CA ASP A 129 33.62 -2.84 15.94
C ASP A 129 34.19 -3.75 14.81
N GLU A 130 33.50 -4.81 14.38
CA GLU A 130 33.98 -5.67 13.30
C GLU A 130 32.88 -6.14 12.34
N TRP A 131 32.83 -5.50 11.17
CA TRP A 131 31.99 -5.90 10.04
C TRP A 131 32.60 -7.12 9.34
N THR A 132 32.08 -8.31 9.63
CA THR A 132 32.52 -9.56 9.01
C THR A 132 31.91 -9.77 7.62
N PHE A 133 32.55 -10.62 6.80
CA PHE A 133 32.08 -10.98 5.46
C PHE A 133 30.65 -11.56 5.47
N GLU A 134 30.36 -12.45 6.42
CA GLU A 134 29.03 -13.07 6.57
C GLU A 134 27.93 -12.03 6.77
N ARG A 135 28.23 -10.97 7.53
CA ARG A 135 27.28 -9.91 7.83
C ARG A 135 27.02 -9.02 6.61
N VAL A 136 28.02 -8.75 5.77
CA VAL A 136 27.83 -8.02 4.51
C VAL A 136 27.03 -8.84 3.50
N CYS A 137 27.27 -10.16 3.44
CA CYS A 137 26.48 -11.07 2.60
C CYS A 137 25.04 -11.20 3.07
N TRP A 138 24.77 -11.17 4.38
CA TRP A 138 23.41 -11.20 4.91
C TRP A 138 22.57 -10.02 4.41
N TYR A 139 23.11 -8.79 4.44
CA TYR A 139 22.40 -7.63 3.89
C TYR A 139 22.18 -7.71 2.38
N ARG A 140 23.15 -8.27 1.62
CA ARG A 140 22.98 -8.51 0.18
C ARG A 140 21.77 -9.38 -0.10
N ASP A 141 21.62 -10.47 0.65
CA ASP A 141 20.55 -11.44 0.43
C ASP A 141 19.17 -10.84 0.77
N LEU A 142 19.15 -9.75 1.56
CA LEU A 142 17.99 -8.89 1.79
C LEU A 142 17.82 -7.77 0.74
N GLY A 143 18.64 -7.75 -0.32
CA GLY A 143 18.59 -6.71 -1.37
C GLY A 143 19.14 -5.36 -0.94
N TYR A 144 19.82 -5.27 0.21
CA TYR A 144 20.31 -4.02 0.78
C TYR A 144 21.85 -4.01 0.83
N ILE A 145 22.45 -2.89 0.41
CA ILE A 145 23.89 -2.67 0.58
C ILE A 145 24.06 -1.56 1.61
N PRO A 146 24.49 -1.87 2.85
CA PRO A 146 24.64 -0.87 3.91
C PRO A 146 25.81 0.06 3.60
N THR A 147 25.58 1.10 2.80
CA THR A 147 26.65 2.02 2.39
C THR A 147 27.25 2.78 3.59
N TRP A 148 26.57 2.86 4.72
CA TRP A 148 27.07 3.41 5.98
C TRP A 148 28.05 2.48 6.71
N ALA A 149 28.12 1.20 6.34
CA ALA A 149 29.08 0.25 6.88
C ALA A 149 30.51 0.57 6.42
N LYS A 150 31.48 0.32 7.30
CA LYS A 150 32.92 0.43 7.03
C LYS A 150 33.59 -0.94 7.20
N PRO A 151 33.36 -1.89 6.29
CA PRO A 151 34.03 -3.18 6.35
C PRO A 151 35.55 -3.01 6.26
N SER A 152 36.28 -3.86 6.98
CA SER A 152 37.74 -3.86 6.91
C SER A 152 38.21 -4.25 5.50
N ARG A 153 39.44 -3.87 5.15
CA ARG A 153 40.00 -4.17 3.82
C ARG A 153 40.05 -5.67 3.52
N ALA A 154 40.29 -6.50 4.53
CA ALA A 154 40.28 -7.96 4.40
C ALA A 154 38.90 -8.54 4.04
N VAL A 155 37.82 -7.85 4.44
CA VAL A 155 36.43 -8.22 4.11
C VAL A 155 36.05 -7.71 2.73
N LEU A 156 36.44 -6.48 2.39
CA LEU A 156 36.29 -5.94 1.03
C LEU A 156 36.97 -6.84 -0.01
N ASP A 157 38.14 -7.38 0.30
CA ASP A 157 38.91 -8.26 -0.59
C ASP A 157 38.28 -9.65 -0.80
N GLN A 158 37.24 -10.01 -0.03
CA GLN A 158 36.47 -11.24 -0.21
C GLN A 158 35.15 -10.99 -0.97
N LEU A 159 34.69 -9.74 -1.07
CA LEU A 159 33.43 -9.41 -1.74
C LEU A 159 33.55 -9.44 -3.28
N PRO A 160 32.45 -9.71 -4.01
CA PRO A 160 32.39 -9.54 -5.46
C PRO A 160 32.69 -8.09 -5.88
N GLU A 161 33.26 -7.91 -7.07
CA GLU A 161 33.68 -6.60 -7.59
C GLU A 161 32.53 -5.59 -7.69
N THR A 162 31.32 -6.08 -7.99
CA THR A 162 30.07 -5.30 -8.00
C THR A 162 29.74 -4.67 -6.65
N MET A 163 30.10 -5.34 -5.54
CA MET A 163 29.89 -4.82 -4.18
C MET A 163 31.04 -3.94 -3.72
N ARG A 164 32.28 -4.27 -4.10
CA ARG A 164 33.45 -3.43 -3.76
C ARG A 164 33.29 -2.01 -4.30
N SER A 165 32.77 -1.87 -5.53
CA SER A 165 32.49 -0.57 -6.14
C SER A 165 31.54 0.30 -5.29
N ALA A 166 30.54 -0.30 -4.65
CA ALA A 166 29.61 0.41 -3.77
C ALA A 166 30.26 0.94 -2.47
N TYR A 167 31.39 0.37 -2.05
CA TYR A 167 32.17 0.79 -0.88
C TYR A 167 33.43 1.61 -1.24
N ALA A 168 33.82 1.67 -2.51
CA ALA A 168 35.07 2.27 -2.99
C ALA A 168 35.17 3.80 -2.81
N GLY A 169 34.09 4.48 -2.41
CA GLY A 169 34.06 5.92 -2.18
C GLY A 169 34.23 6.38 -0.72
N LYS A 170 34.42 5.47 0.25
CA LYS A 170 34.44 5.81 1.69
C LYS A 170 35.75 5.52 2.42
N THR A 171 36.79 5.09 1.70
CA THR A 171 38.16 5.01 2.22
C THR A 171 38.95 6.23 1.77
N SER A 172 38.70 7.38 2.40
CA SER A 172 39.65 8.49 2.45
C SER A 172 39.67 9.09 3.85
#